data_AF-A0A512JRR1-F1
#
_entry.id   AF-A0A512JRR1-F1
#
_cell.length_a   1.000
_cell.length_b   1.000
_cell.length_c   1.000
_cell.angle_alpha   90.00
_cell.angle_beta   90.00
_cell.angle_gamma   90.00
#
_symmetry.space_group_name_H-M   'P 1'
#
loop_
_entity.id
_entity.type
_entity.pdbx_description
1 polymer ?
#
loop_
_entity_poly.entity_id
_entity_poly.type
_entity_poly.pdbx_seq_one_letter_code
_entity_poly.pdbx_strand_id
1 'polypeptide(L)'
;MPTTFQRIATALRLAPLSTQHVAELVTGSGFALDSFVAAHTFLVRPGSRIDVEAFLPFLFGSWFTCPVTLDLPGFARLASAPVLDRRGLARLAGCLVSAQLASDPDRARDPSFWAVVLPALRKVGHPYLLVGDSHSAICRINGSSPVRPIIPVHLACTAGSAIGLANPRSRSGYGDRLNALAGAIRKSGEGRGLPTLLQFGQVDIEFVFTYRRIAAKRARFDRDEYDEFCHRVAASYGGFLDTCFDIPGPVRLLSVLPPALSDAAWAEGYVDSHVEVVEEGFGPEAVRSLQIPSWAERTALHVAFNDRLAALCADRQMTFVDLCRCLLAGRPVVDEALITLSGGRDHHLDIAAAQARLRSLVERNVRDAYRAGK
;
A
#
# COMPACT_ATOMS: atom_id res chain seq x y z
N MET A 1 2.58 31.17 -3.92
CA MET A 1 1.68 30.43 -3.03
C MET A 1 2.49 29.87 -1.88
N PRO A 2 1.99 29.85 -0.63
CA PRO A 2 2.74 29.25 0.46
C PRO A 2 2.98 27.78 0.18
N THR A 3 4.21 27.31 0.36
CA THR A 3 4.54 25.89 0.25
C THR A 3 3.73 25.10 1.29
N THR A 4 3.50 23.80 1.04
CA THR A 4 2.90 22.88 2.04
C THR A 4 3.62 23.00 3.40
N PHE A 5 4.92 23.28 3.37
CA PHE A 5 5.76 23.61 4.52
C PHE A 5 5.30 24.87 5.29
N GLN A 6 5.08 25.99 4.61
CA GLN A 6 4.56 27.20 5.27
C GLN A 6 3.17 26.96 5.86
N ARG A 7 2.31 26.16 5.23
CA ARG A 7 0.99 25.84 5.79
C ARG A 7 1.05 24.99 7.06
N ILE A 8 1.97 24.03 7.13
CA ILE A 8 2.15 23.15 8.30
C ILE A 8 2.88 23.88 9.44
N ALA A 9 3.94 24.62 9.13
CA ALA A 9 4.63 25.46 10.11
C ALA A 9 3.71 26.55 10.66
N THR A 10 2.88 27.17 9.82
CA THR A 10 1.83 28.11 10.27
C THR A 10 0.74 27.40 11.06
N ALA A 11 0.31 26.19 10.69
CA ALA A 11 -0.71 25.44 11.43
C ALA A 11 -0.22 24.94 12.81
N LEU A 12 1.07 24.62 12.94
CA LEU A 12 1.73 24.30 14.22
C LEU A 12 1.98 25.55 15.07
N ARG A 13 2.25 26.70 14.45
CA ARG A 13 2.37 28.01 15.14
C ARG A 13 1.04 28.57 15.63
N LEU A 14 -0.10 28.04 15.18
CA LEU A 14 -1.43 28.53 15.55
C LEU A 14 -2.09 27.74 16.69
N ALA A 15 -1.51 26.63 17.15
CA ALA A 15 -1.99 25.82 18.28
C ALA A 15 -1.22 26.13 19.59
N PRO A 16 -1.78 25.87 20.80
CA PRO A 16 -1.17 26.24 22.09
C PRO A 16 0.07 25.41 22.49
N LEU A 17 0.57 24.53 21.62
CA LEU A 17 1.74 23.69 21.87
C LEU A 17 2.92 24.21 21.06
N SER A 18 4.03 24.49 21.73
CA SER A 18 5.27 24.88 21.05
C SER A 18 5.75 23.76 20.11
N THR A 19 6.50 24.11 19.06
CA THR A 19 7.20 23.14 18.20
C THR A 19 7.98 22.11 19.03
N GLN A 20 8.58 22.54 20.14
CA GLN A 20 9.30 21.70 21.08
C GLN A 20 8.39 20.64 21.75
N HIS A 21 7.16 21.00 22.11
CA HIS A 21 6.22 20.03 22.68
C HIS A 21 5.77 18.97 21.67
N VAL A 22 5.61 19.36 20.39
CA VAL A 22 5.32 18.39 19.31
C VAL A 22 6.51 17.44 19.10
N ALA A 23 7.74 17.97 19.14
CA ALA A 23 8.95 17.16 19.11
C ALA A 23 9.00 16.15 20.26
N GLU A 24 8.72 16.60 21.49
CA GLU A 24 8.68 15.74 22.68
C GLU A 24 7.61 14.64 22.56
N LEU A 25 6.44 14.95 22.01
CA LEU A 25 5.40 13.95 21.77
C LEU A 25 5.79 12.94 20.69
N VAL A 26 6.46 13.38 19.62
CA VAL A 26 6.95 12.50 18.54
C VAL A 26 8.05 11.58 19.06
N THR A 27 9.09 12.14 19.71
CA THR A 27 10.16 11.35 20.32
C THR A 27 9.62 10.42 21.39
N GLY A 28 8.71 10.91 22.24
CA GLY A 28 8.05 10.13 23.28
C GLY A 28 7.13 9.03 22.75
N SER A 29 6.75 9.06 21.47
CA SER A 29 6.06 7.95 20.79
C SER A 29 7.01 6.88 20.25
N GLY A 30 8.33 7.01 20.50
CA GLY A 30 9.34 6.04 20.09
C GLY A 30 10.06 6.36 18.78
N PHE A 31 9.88 7.57 18.25
CA PHE A 31 10.67 8.06 17.12
C PHE A 31 12.09 8.42 17.57
N ALA A 32 13.11 7.79 16.97
CA ALA A 32 14.51 8.07 17.26
C ALA A 32 15.13 9.00 16.20
N LEU A 33 15.29 10.28 16.53
CA LEU A 33 15.84 11.30 15.63
C LEU A 33 17.24 10.92 15.14
N ASP A 34 18.10 10.42 16.03
CA ASP A 34 19.49 10.06 15.68
C ASP A 34 19.54 8.91 14.67
N SER A 35 18.68 7.89 14.82
CA SER A 35 18.56 6.79 13.87
C SER A 35 18.06 7.26 12.51
N PHE A 36 17.13 8.23 12.49
CA PHE A 36 16.66 8.82 11.25
C PHE A 36 17.76 9.60 10.52
N VAL A 37 18.51 10.43 11.25
CA VAL A 37 19.65 11.21 10.71
C VAL A 37 20.73 10.28 10.16
N ALA A 38 21.06 9.21 10.88
CA ALA A 38 22.03 8.21 10.45
C ALA A 38 21.59 7.49 9.16
N ALA A 39 20.29 7.20 9.01
CA ALA A 39 19.75 6.57 7.82
C ALA A 39 19.59 7.53 6.62
N HIS A 40 19.59 8.85 6.86
CA HIS A 40 19.35 9.87 5.83
C HIS A 40 20.40 10.99 5.90
N THR A 41 21.68 10.61 5.88
CA THR A 41 22.82 11.55 5.97
C THR A 41 22.79 12.65 4.91
N PHE A 42 22.17 12.40 3.74
CA PHE A 42 21.97 13.37 2.67
C PHE A 42 21.00 14.51 3.04
N LEU A 43 20.19 14.34 4.08
CA LEU A 43 19.24 15.34 4.57
C LEU A 43 19.82 16.28 5.62
N VAL A 44 21.05 16.05 6.07
CA VAL A 44 21.62 16.69 7.25
C VAL A 44 22.96 17.34 6.95
N ARG A 45 23.05 18.66 7.16
CA ARG A 45 24.34 19.35 7.20
C ARG A 45 24.97 19.17 8.59
N PRO A 46 26.26 18.74 8.68
CA PRO A 46 26.97 18.64 9.94
C PRO A 46 26.91 19.96 10.74
N GLY A 47 26.60 19.90 12.03
CA GLY A 47 26.65 21.03 12.95
C GLY A 47 25.39 21.91 13.04
N SER A 48 24.32 21.59 12.32
CA SER A 48 23.02 22.26 12.52
C SER A 48 22.22 21.56 13.62
N ARG A 49 21.69 22.32 14.59
CA ARG A 49 20.56 21.84 15.41
C ARG A 49 19.43 21.56 14.45
N ILE A 50 19.23 20.31 14.08
CA ILE A 50 18.12 19.90 13.23
C ILE A 50 16.88 20.00 14.10
N ASP A 51 16.26 21.17 14.07
CA ASP A 51 14.94 21.34 14.64
C ASP A 51 14.01 20.32 14.00
N VAL A 52 13.14 19.73 14.80
CA VAL A 52 12.04 18.86 14.35
C VAL A 52 11.22 19.49 13.22
N GLU A 53 11.30 20.81 13.04
CA GLU A 53 10.80 21.58 11.89
C GLU A 53 11.31 21.09 10.51
N ALA A 54 12.59 20.69 10.41
CA ALA A 54 13.15 20.14 9.17
C ALA A 54 12.66 18.72 8.88
N PHE A 55 12.21 18.00 9.92
CA PHE A 55 11.83 16.59 9.86
C PHE A 55 10.34 16.38 9.56
N LEU A 56 9.48 17.27 10.04
CA LEU A 56 8.03 17.21 9.82
C LEU A 56 7.65 17.07 8.33
N PRO A 57 8.25 17.80 7.37
CA PRO A 57 7.99 17.62 5.94
C PRO A 57 8.28 16.23 5.41
N PHE A 58 9.24 15.50 5.99
CA PHE A 58 9.61 14.14 5.62
C PHE A 58 8.64 13.10 6.19
N LEU A 59 8.23 13.25 7.45
CA LEU A 59 7.12 12.47 8.03
C LEU A 59 5.84 12.65 7.23
N PHE A 60 5.61 13.85 6.72
CA PHE A 60 4.49 14.10 5.84
C PHE A 60 4.73 13.50 4.45
N GLY A 61 5.93 13.60 3.88
CA GLY A 61 6.30 13.29 2.49
C GLY A 61 6.08 11.87 1.95
N SER A 62 5.50 10.94 2.70
CA SER A 62 5.19 9.55 2.27
C SER A 62 6.38 8.57 2.32
N TRP A 63 7.45 8.92 3.03
CA TRP A 63 8.65 8.10 3.16
C TRP A 63 8.65 7.43 4.53
N PHE A 64 8.24 6.16 4.55
CA PHE A 64 8.04 5.34 5.76
C PHE A 64 9.25 4.43 6.05
N THR A 65 10.38 4.70 5.42
CA THR A 65 11.62 3.91 5.53
C THR A 65 12.42 4.23 6.79
N CYS A 66 11.79 4.86 7.78
CA CYS A 66 12.45 5.25 9.02
C CYS A 66 12.26 4.14 10.04
N PRO A 67 13.35 3.59 10.63
CA PRO A 67 13.20 2.64 11.73
C PRO A 67 12.49 3.34 12.89
N VAL A 68 11.32 2.82 13.28
CA VAL A 68 10.52 3.32 14.39
C VAL A 68 10.12 2.12 15.25
N THR A 69 10.39 2.24 16.56
CA THR A 69 9.81 1.36 17.57
C THR A 69 8.81 2.16 18.37
N LEU A 70 7.53 2.01 18.08
CA LEU A 70 6.44 2.75 18.72
C LEU A 70 6.37 2.43 20.23
N ASP A 71 6.49 3.47 21.04
CA ASP A 71 6.06 3.46 22.44
C ASP A 71 4.53 3.63 22.47
N LEU A 72 3.81 2.55 22.76
CA LEU A 72 2.33 2.53 22.71
C LEU A 72 1.69 3.58 23.65
N PRO A 73 2.14 3.76 24.91
CA PRO A 73 1.64 4.84 25.77
C PRO A 73 1.90 6.23 25.19
N GLY A 74 3.10 6.49 24.66
CA GLY A 74 3.48 7.74 24.02
C GLY A 74 2.69 8.04 22.77
N PHE A 75 2.45 7.03 21.93
CA PHE A 75 1.59 7.12 20.78
C PHE A 75 0.15 7.49 21.17
N ALA A 76 -0.40 6.87 22.22
CA ALA A 76 -1.72 7.21 22.73
C ALA A 76 -1.80 8.64 23.28
N ARG A 77 -0.72 9.14 23.91
CA ARG A 77 -0.59 10.56 24.33
C ARG A 77 -0.55 11.50 23.14
N LEU A 78 0.27 11.22 22.12
CA LEU A 78 0.35 11.97 20.87
C LEU A 78 -1.03 12.07 20.20
N ALA A 79 -1.74 10.95 20.07
CA ALA A 79 -3.07 10.91 19.47
C ALA A 79 -4.16 11.65 20.29
N SER A 80 -3.89 11.94 21.55
CA SER A 80 -4.80 12.69 22.44
C SER A 80 -4.39 14.16 22.59
N ALA A 81 -3.31 14.59 21.93
CA ALA A 81 -2.79 15.94 22.07
C ALA A 81 -3.79 16.99 21.53
N PRO A 82 -3.99 18.12 22.24
CA PRO A 82 -4.88 19.20 21.80
C PRO A 82 -4.23 20.04 20.68
N VAL A 83 -4.11 19.46 19.49
CA VAL A 83 -3.58 20.14 18.30
C VAL A 83 -4.69 20.66 17.40
N LEU A 84 -4.49 21.85 16.82
CA LEU A 84 -5.45 22.44 15.88
C LEU A 84 -5.43 21.75 14.51
N ASP A 85 -4.26 21.29 14.04
CA ASP A 85 -4.14 20.57 12.77
C ASP A 85 -4.37 19.06 12.94
N ARG A 86 -5.65 18.68 12.98
CA ARG A 86 -6.05 17.26 13.01
C ARG A 86 -5.62 16.49 11.77
N ARG A 87 -5.47 17.14 10.61
CA ARG A 87 -5.00 16.47 9.38
C ARG A 87 -3.53 16.11 9.50
N GLY A 88 -2.72 17.07 9.95
CA GLY A 88 -1.31 16.85 10.27
C GLY A 88 -1.14 15.72 11.27
N LEU A 89 -1.86 15.76 12.40
CA LEU A 89 -1.76 14.72 13.42
C LEU A 89 -2.17 13.33 12.90
N ALA A 90 -3.26 13.25 12.14
CA ALA A 90 -3.71 11.99 11.55
C ALA A 90 -2.69 11.39 10.57
N ARG A 91 -2.08 12.23 9.72
CA ARG A 91 -1.04 11.82 8.79
C ARG A 91 0.20 11.34 9.53
N LEU A 92 0.64 12.08 10.53
CA LEU A 92 1.75 11.70 11.40
C LEU A 92 1.51 10.34 12.08
N ALA A 93 0.33 10.17 12.67
CA ALA A 93 -0.03 8.94 13.38
C ALA A 93 -0.04 7.72 12.43
N GLY A 94 -0.63 7.86 11.23
CA GLY A 94 -0.58 6.81 10.20
C GLY A 94 0.84 6.50 9.73
N CYS A 95 1.70 7.53 9.64
CA CYS A 95 3.11 7.39 9.30
C CYS A 95 3.89 6.58 10.33
N LEU A 96 3.77 6.89 11.61
CA LEU A 96 4.47 6.17 12.67
C LEU A 96 4.03 4.69 12.74
N VAL A 97 2.73 4.43 12.63
CA VAL A 97 2.20 3.05 12.65
C VAL A 97 2.69 2.25 11.44
N SER A 98 2.63 2.82 10.24
CA SER A 98 3.08 2.11 9.04
C SER A 98 4.61 1.91 9.03
N ALA A 99 5.39 2.85 9.58
CA ALA A 99 6.83 2.71 9.73
C ALA A 99 7.21 1.61 10.74
N GLN A 100 6.49 1.51 11.86
CA GLN A 100 6.62 0.41 12.81
C GLN A 100 6.36 -0.94 12.16
N LEU A 101 5.27 -1.05 11.40
CA LEU A 101 4.88 -2.30 10.74
C LEU A 101 5.84 -2.68 9.59
N ALA A 102 6.47 -1.71 8.95
CA ALA A 102 7.52 -1.96 7.97
C ALA A 102 8.83 -2.43 8.63
N SER A 103 9.15 -1.89 9.83
CA SER A 103 10.38 -2.23 10.57
C SER A 103 10.29 -3.55 11.32
N ASP A 104 9.13 -3.86 11.89
CA ASP A 104 8.84 -5.09 12.63
C ASP A 104 7.43 -5.60 12.24
N PRO A 105 7.34 -6.37 11.13
CA PRO A 105 6.07 -6.88 10.63
C PRO A 105 5.35 -7.83 11.59
N ASP A 106 6.06 -8.43 12.56
CA ASP A 106 5.45 -9.36 13.51
C ASP A 106 4.53 -8.65 14.51
N ARG A 107 4.70 -7.34 14.72
CA ARG A 107 3.75 -6.50 15.48
C ARG A 107 2.33 -6.53 14.93
N ALA A 108 2.17 -6.76 13.63
CA ALA A 108 0.87 -6.92 13.00
C ALA A 108 0.07 -8.10 13.60
N ARG A 109 0.74 -9.07 14.23
CA ARG A 109 0.14 -10.28 14.82
C ARG A 109 -0.08 -10.16 16.32
N ASP A 110 0.27 -9.04 16.94
CA ASP A 110 0.14 -8.80 18.37
C ASP A 110 -1.22 -8.15 18.68
N PRO A 111 -2.15 -8.81 19.40
CA PRO A 111 -3.43 -8.21 19.77
C PRO A 111 -3.28 -6.96 20.65
N SER A 112 -2.25 -6.91 21.50
CA SER A 112 -2.02 -5.79 22.42
C SER A 112 -1.60 -4.51 21.67
N PHE A 113 -0.87 -4.67 20.57
CA PHE A 113 -0.54 -3.58 19.66
C PHE A 113 -1.82 -2.93 19.11
N TRP A 114 -2.73 -3.73 18.55
CA TRP A 114 -3.98 -3.22 17.97
C TRP A 114 -4.95 -2.66 19.01
N ALA A 115 -4.94 -3.20 20.23
CA ALA A 115 -5.76 -2.71 21.34
C ALA A 115 -5.41 -1.27 21.73
N VAL A 116 -4.19 -0.81 21.47
CA VAL A 116 -3.79 0.60 21.70
C VAL A 116 -3.87 1.42 20.42
N VAL A 117 -3.36 0.89 19.31
CA VAL A 117 -3.19 1.63 18.06
C VAL A 117 -4.53 2.02 17.43
N LEU A 118 -5.51 1.11 17.35
CA LEU A 118 -6.78 1.42 16.69
C LEU A 118 -7.59 2.49 17.44
N PRO A 119 -7.76 2.43 18.78
CA PRO A 119 -8.38 3.52 19.54
C PRO A 119 -7.65 4.85 19.37
N ALA A 120 -6.31 4.85 19.41
CA ALA A 120 -5.51 6.05 19.23
C ALA A 120 -5.74 6.67 17.84
N LEU A 121 -5.68 5.87 16.76
CA LEU A 121 -5.96 6.34 15.41
C LEU A 121 -7.38 6.89 15.25
N ARG A 122 -8.37 6.28 15.89
CA ARG A 122 -9.77 6.75 15.86
C ARG A 122 -9.98 8.11 16.54
N LYS A 123 -9.12 8.51 17.49
CA LYS A 123 -9.16 9.85 18.09
C LYS A 123 -8.81 10.96 17.08
N VAL A 124 -7.95 10.63 16.11
CA VAL A 124 -7.39 11.61 15.16
C VAL A 124 -7.98 11.49 13.76
N GLY A 125 -8.64 10.37 13.42
CA GLY A 125 -9.31 10.21 12.14
C GLY A 125 -9.99 8.86 11.94
N HIS A 126 -10.04 8.43 10.68
CA HIS A 126 -10.70 7.20 10.24
C HIS A 126 -9.66 6.22 9.68
N PRO A 127 -9.08 5.34 10.52
CA PRO A 127 -8.11 4.36 10.04
C PRO A 127 -8.72 3.39 9.02
N TYR A 128 -7.94 2.93 8.06
CA TYR A 128 -8.30 1.79 7.23
C TYR A 128 -7.07 0.94 7.02
N LEU A 129 -7.26 -0.37 6.94
CA LEU A 129 -6.18 -1.25 6.53
C LEU A 129 -6.07 -1.24 5.03
N LEU A 130 -4.85 -1.12 4.57
CA LEU A 130 -4.47 -1.31 3.18
C LEU A 130 -3.50 -2.48 3.16
N VAL A 131 -3.88 -3.56 2.50
CA VAL A 131 -3.06 -4.78 2.44
C VAL A 131 -2.93 -5.17 0.98
N GLY A 132 -1.70 -5.36 0.53
CA GLY A 132 -1.45 -5.72 -0.86
C GLY A 132 0.02 -5.81 -1.17
N ASP A 133 0.32 -6.16 -2.41
CA ASP A 133 1.67 -6.09 -2.94
C ASP A 133 2.16 -4.62 -3.05
N SER A 134 3.34 -4.40 -3.64
CA SER A 134 3.93 -3.06 -3.78
C SER A 134 3.04 -2.07 -4.56
N HIS A 135 2.19 -2.54 -5.48
CA HIS A 135 1.26 -1.69 -6.22
C HIS A 135 0.22 -1.03 -5.32
N SER A 136 -0.11 -1.65 -4.18
CA SER A 136 -1.03 -1.07 -3.20
C SER A 136 -0.57 0.26 -2.62
N ALA A 137 0.71 0.60 -2.71
CA ALA A 137 1.24 1.89 -2.26
C ALA A 137 0.53 3.10 -2.88
N ILE A 138 -0.05 2.97 -4.09
CA ILE A 138 -0.82 4.06 -4.71
C ILE A 138 -2.14 4.35 -3.99
N CYS A 139 -2.65 3.41 -3.20
CA CYS A 139 -3.86 3.59 -2.41
C CYS A 139 -3.57 4.10 -0.99
N ARG A 140 -2.30 4.32 -0.64
CA ARG A 140 -1.87 4.85 0.65
C ARG A 140 -2.16 6.35 0.74
N ILE A 141 -3.44 6.69 0.85
CA ILE A 141 -3.95 8.06 0.76
C ILE A 141 -4.40 8.53 2.14
N ASN A 142 -3.78 9.61 2.61
CA ASN A 142 -4.25 10.38 3.75
C ASN A 142 -5.42 11.28 3.34
N GLY A 143 -6.48 11.30 4.13
CA GLY A 143 -7.72 12.00 3.79
C GLY A 143 -7.56 13.52 3.76
N SER A 144 -8.25 14.13 2.82
CA SER A 144 -8.29 15.58 2.63
C SER A 144 -9.28 16.32 3.54
N SER A 145 -10.11 15.63 4.34
CA SER A 145 -11.11 16.25 5.23
C SER A 145 -10.47 16.86 6.49
N PRO A 146 -10.90 18.04 6.99
CA PRO A 146 -10.31 18.66 8.18
C PRO A 146 -10.85 18.09 9.49
N VAL A 147 -12.04 17.49 9.47
CA VAL A 147 -12.75 17.09 10.68
C VAL A 147 -12.46 15.62 11.04
N ARG A 148 -12.37 14.75 10.01
CA ARG A 148 -12.04 13.33 10.14
C ARG A 148 -11.35 12.82 8.86
N PRO A 149 -10.03 13.03 8.72
CA PRO A 149 -9.26 12.48 7.62
C PRO A 149 -9.25 10.94 7.70
N ILE A 150 -9.19 10.27 6.56
CA ILE A 150 -8.89 8.83 6.52
C ILE A 150 -7.38 8.64 6.75
N ILE A 151 -7.01 7.53 7.39
CA ILE A 151 -5.63 7.25 7.78
C ILE A 151 -5.26 5.85 7.26
N PRO A 152 -4.34 5.73 6.29
CA PRO A 152 -3.87 4.43 5.85
C PRO A 152 -3.01 3.79 6.93
N VAL A 153 -3.31 2.52 7.23
CA VAL A 153 -2.39 1.60 7.90
C VAL A 153 -2.00 0.56 6.85
N HIS A 154 -0.81 0.75 6.26
CA HIS A 154 -0.37 -0.05 5.12
C HIS A 154 0.47 -1.24 5.56
N LEU A 155 0.04 -2.44 5.19
CA LEU A 155 0.80 -3.67 5.31
C LEU A 155 1.24 -4.10 3.91
N ALA A 156 2.49 -3.75 3.59
CA ALA A 156 3.09 -4.10 2.31
C ALA A 156 3.50 -5.58 2.30
N CYS A 157 2.97 -6.32 1.34
CA CYS A 157 3.33 -7.70 1.05
C CYS A 157 4.13 -7.74 -0.25
N THR A 158 5.36 -7.19 -0.24
CA THR A 158 6.24 -7.08 -1.42
C THR A 158 6.34 -8.40 -2.19
N ALA A 159 6.12 -8.36 -3.50
CA ALA A 159 6.06 -9.54 -4.38
C ALA A 159 5.01 -10.60 -3.97
N GLY A 160 4.02 -10.23 -3.16
CA GLY A 160 2.91 -11.09 -2.78
C GLY A 160 1.98 -11.37 -3.95
N SER A 161 1.72 -12.64 -4.21
CA SER A 161 0.79 -13.09 -5.25
C SER A 161 -0.52 -13.59 -4.64
N ALA A 162 -1.64 -13.36 -5.34
CA ALA A 162 -2.95 -13.82 -4.93
C ALA A 162 -3.01 -15.36 -4.85
N ILE A 163 -2.42 -16.07 -5.82
CA ILE A 163 -2.34 -17.54 -5.76
C ILE A 163 -1.50 -18.03 -4.59
N GLY A 164 -0.53 -17.22 -4.14
CA GLY A 164 0.33 -17.52 -3.01
C GLY A 164 -0.33 -17.35 -1.65
N LEU A 165 -1.45 -16.61 -1.55
CA LEU A 165 -2.15 -16.37 -0.28
C LEU A 165 -2.82 -17.64 0.25
N ALA A 166 -3.43 -18.45 -0.62
CA ALA A 166 -4.07 -19.70 -0.22
C ALA A 166 -3.08 -20.88 -0.15
N ASN A 167 -1.82 -20.70 -0.56
CA ASN A 167 -0.84 -21.77 -0.62
C ASN A 167 -0.02 -21.83 0.69
N PRO A 168 -0.18 -22.87 1.54
CA PRO A 168 0.59 -23.00 2.78
C PRO A 168 2.09 -23.25 2.54
N ARG A 169 2.48 -23.60 1.31
CA ARG A 169 3.88 -23.77 0.89
C ARG A 169 4.43 -22.53 0.17
N SER A 170 3.72 -21.41 0.19
CA SER A 170 4.19 -20.15 -0.40
C SER A 170 5.45 -19.66 0.32
N ARG A 171 6.52 -19.37 -0.45
CA ARG A 171 7.80 -18.86 0.10
C ARG A 171 7.62 -17.58 0.93
N SER A 172 6.67 -16.74 0.54
CA SER A 172 6.39 -15.48 1.24
C SER A 172 5.68 -15.66 2.58
N GLY A 173 4.90 -16.75 2.72
CA GLY A 173 4.04 -17.00 3.87
C GLY A 173 2.96 -15.94 4.11
N TYR A 174 2.66 -15.06 3.14
CA TYR A 174 1.74 -13.94 3.39
C TYR A 174 0.33 -14.37 3.79
N GLY A 175 -0.17 -15.51 3.29
CA GLY A 175 -1.46 -16.07 3.70
C GLY A 175 -1.58 -16.23 5.21
N ASP A 176 -0.65 -16.96 5.82
CA ASP A 176 -0.60 -17.20 7.27
C ASP A 176 -0.43 -15.90 8.06
N ARG A 177 0.39 -14.98 7.56
CA ARG A 177 0.62 -13.66 8.20
C ARG A 177 -0.66 -12.83 8.23
N LEU A 178 -1.42 -12.82 7.14
CA LEU A 178 -2.68 -12.08 7.05
C LEU A 178 -3.79 -12.71 7.90
N ASN A 179 -3.84 -14.03 7.98
CA ASN A 179 -4.74 -14.73 8.90
C ASN A 179 -4.40 -14.40 10.37
N ALA A 180 -3.11 -14.43 10.73
CA ALA A 180 -2.66 -14.06 12.07
C ALA A 180 -2.97 -12.59 12.42
N LEU A 181 -2.80 -11.67 11.47
CA LEU A 181 -3.22 -10.27 11.59
C LEU A 181 -4.73 -10.16 11.88
N ALA A 182 -5.56 -10.81 11.06
CA ALA A 182 -7.02 -10.76 11.22
C ALA A 182 -7.43 -11.30 12.60
N GLY A 183 -6.80 -12.40 13.03
CA GLY A 183 -6.96 -12.95 14.37
C GLY A 183 -6.52 -11.99 15.48
N ALA A 184 -5.41 -11.27 15.31
CA ALA A 184 -4.93 -10.29 16.29
C ALA A 184 -5.87 -9.10 16.44
N ILE A 185 -6.36 -8.56 15.32
CA ILE A 185 -7.34 -7.46 15.29
C ILE A 185 -8.68 -7.87 15.90
N ARG A 186 -9.09 -9.13 15.71
CA ARG A 186 -10.30 -9.65 16.38
C ARG A 186 -10.09 -9.78 17.88
N LYS A 187 -8.98 -10.38 18.30
CA LYS A 187 -8.63 -10.59 19.72
C LYS A 187 -8.44 -9.27 20.47
N SER A 188 -8.04 -8.19 19.80
CA SER A 188 -7.93 -6.87 20.43
C SER A 188 -9.30 -6.28 20.82
N GLY A 189 -10.41 -6.76 20.24
CA GLY A 189 -11.75 -6.19 20.41
C GLY A 189 -11.96 -4.86 19.68
N GLU A 190 -10.90 -4.27 19.14
CA GLU A 190 -10.91 -2.95 18.54
C GLU A 190 -11.12 -2.98 17.03
N GLY A 191 -11.17 -4.16 16.41
CA GLY A 191 -11.31 -4.26 14.95
C GLY A 191 -12.67 -3.86 14.38
N ARG A 192 -13.74 -3.83 15.18
CA ARG A 192 -15.12 -3.69 14.68
C ARG A 192 -15.30 -2.48 13.76
N GLY A 193 -15.82 -2.73 12.56
CA GLY A 193 -16.12 -1.72 11.55
C GLY A 193 -14.88 -1.11 10.90
N LEU A 194 -13.68 -1.68 11.09
CA LEU A 194 -12.46 -1.23 10.43
C LEU A 194 -12.53 -1.55 8.93
N PRO A 195 -12.52 -0.54 8.03
CA PRO A 195 -12.46 -0.80 6.60
C PRO A 195 -11.14 -1.44 6.21
N THR A 196 -11.21 -2.41 5.32
CA THR A 196 -10.04 -3.08 4.77
C THR A 196 -10.08 -3.06 3.25
N LEU A 197 -9.00 -2.58 2.64
CA LEU A 197 -8.77 -2.60 1.20
C LEU A 197 -7.69 -3.65 0.90
N LEU A 198 -8.02 -4.62 0.04
CA LEU A 198 -7.10 -5.68 -0.37
C LEU A 198 -6.70 -5.51 -1.84
N GLN A 199 -5.43 -5.68 -2.17
CA GLN A 199 -4.95 -5.61 -3.56
C GLN A 199 -3.85 -6.63 -3.83
N PHE A 200 -4.21 -7.70 -4.54
CA PHE A 200 -3.29 -8.74 -5.02
C PHE A 200 -3.71 -9.20 -6.40
N GLY A 201 -2.83 -9.91 -7.11
CA GLY A 201 -3.11 -10.46 -8.43
C GLY A 201 -2.24 -9.88 -9.54
N GLN A 202 -1.69 -8.67 -9.36
CA GLN A 202 -0.87 -8.05 -10.39
C GLN A 202 0.45 -8.81 -10.57
N VAL A 203 1.08 -9.19 -9.46
CA VAL A 203 2.26 -10.06 -9.45
C VAL A 203 1.98 -11.37 -10.20
N ASP A 204 0.80 -11.96 -10.01
CA ASP A 204 0.41 -13.20 -10.68
C ASP A 204 0.40 -13.06 -12.20
N ILE A 205 -0.31 -12.04 -12.70
CA ILE A 205 -0.61 -11.89 -14.11
C ILE A 205 0.50 -11.22 -14.92
N GLU A 206 1.41 -10.48 -14.27
CA GLU A 206 2.59 -9.87 -14.91
C GLU A 206 3.84 -10.76 -14.79
N PHE A 207 4.06 -11.38 -13.63
CA PHE A 207 5.32 -12.04 -13.31
C PHE A 207 5.20 -13.56 -13.18
N VAL A 208 4.28 -14.07 -12.34
CA VAL A 208 4.19 -15.52 -12.07
C VAL A 208 3.89 -16.32 -13.34
N PHE A 209 2.97 -15.85 -14.18
CA PHE A 209 2.70 -16.50 -15.46
C PHE A 209 3.94 -16.52 -16.37
N THR A 210 4.64 -15.39 -16.45
CA THR A 210 5.86 -15.23 -17.24
C THR A 210 6.97 -16.16 -16.74
N TYR A 211 7.20 -16.25 -15.43
CA TYR A 211 8.19 -17.18 -14.85
C TYR A 211 7.86 -18.64 -15.15
N ARG A 212 6.58 -19.02 -15.10
CA ARG A 212 6.14 -20.39 -15.46
C ARG A 212 6.42 -20.69 -16.93
N ARG A 213 6.21 -19.73 -17.82
CA ARG A 213 6.56 -19.86 -19.25
C ARG A 213 8.05 -20.03 -19.46
N ILE A 214 8.89 -19.22 -18.78
CA ILE A 214 10.35 -19.34 -18.86
C ILE A 214 10.80 -20.71 -18.35
N ALA A 215 10.31 -21.14 -17.18
CA ALA A 215 10.62 -22.46 -16.60
C ALA A 215 10.23 -23.62 -17.55
N ALA A 216 9.10 -23.48 -18.24
CA ALA A 216 8.62 -24.44 -19.23
C ALA A 216 9.26 -24.27 -20.63
N LYS A 217 10.23 -23.36 -20.79
CA LYS A 217 10.90 -23.02 -22.07
C LYS A 217 9.93 -22.63 -23.19
N ARG A 218 8.85 -21.92 -22.85
CA ARG A 218 7.80 -21.47 -23.79
C ARG A 218 7.95 -20.00 -24.14
N ALA A 219 8.52 -19.72 -25.31
CA ALA A 219 8.71 -18.35 -25.79
C ALA A 219 7.39 -17.69 -26.26
N ARG A 220 6.49 -18.44 -26.91
CA ARG A 220 5.21 -17.91 -27.44
C ARG A 220 4.24 -17.54 -26.32
N PHE A 221 3.49 -16.44 -26.49
CA PHE A 221 2.35 -16.13 -25.63
C PHE A 221 1.12 -16.88 -26.11
N ASP A 222 0.50 -17.64 -25.21
CA ASP A 222 -0.76 -18.34 -25.44
C ASP A 222 -1.86 -17.67 -24.60
N ARG A 223 -2.88 -17.16 -25.29
CA ARG A 223 -3.95 -16.41 -24.65
C ARG A 223 -4.89 -17.32 -23.87
N ASP A 224 -5.14 -18.53 -24.34
CA ASP A 224 -6.07 -19.45 -23.68
C ASP A 224 -5.41 -19.99 -22.39
N GLU A 225 -4.11 -20.32 -22.45
CA GLU A 225 -3.34 -20.70 -21.25
C GLU A 225 -3.31 -19.57 -20.20
N TYR A 226 -3.15 -18.33 -20.66
CA TYR A 226 -3.19 -17.15 -19.79
C TYR A 226 -4.57 -16.96 -19.15
N ASP A 227 -5.64 -17.16 -19.91
CA ASP A 227 -7.02 -17.04 -19.44
C ASP A 227 -7.34 -18.06 -18.35
N GLU A 228 -6.96 -19.32 -18.58
CA GLU A 228 -7.08 -20.39 -17.60
C GLU A 228 -6.25 -20.10 -16.33
N PHE A 229 -5.03 -19.56 -16.50
CA PHE A 229 -4.21 -19.14 -15.38
C PHE A 229 -4.89 -18.05 -14.55
N CYS A 230 -5.43 -17.02 -15.20
CA CYS A 230 -6.20 -15.95 -14.57
C CYS A 230 -7.41 -16.50 -13.79
N HIS A 231 -8.13 -17.47 -14.37
CA HIS A 231 -9.25 -18.13 -13.69
C HIS A 231 -8.80 -18.82 -12.40
N ARG A 232 -7.69 -19.58 -12.44
CA ARG A 232 -7.12 -20.25 -11.26
C ARG A 232 -6.66 -19.25 -10.19
N VAL A 233 -6.05 -18.12 -10.61
CA VAL A 233 -5.63 -17.06 -9.68
C VAL A 233 -6.84 -16.46 -8.97
N ALA A 234 -7.88 -16.06 -9.72
CA ALA A 234 -9.10 -15.48 -9.14
C ALA A 234 -9.81 -16.47 -8.21
N ALA A 235 -9.91 -17.75 -8.59
CA ALA A 235 -10.50 -18.80 -7.75
C ALA A 235 -9.68 -19.03 -6.45
N SER A 236 -8.35 -19.09 -6.55
CA SER A 236 -7.47 -19.21 -5.38
C SER A 236 -7.61 -18.02 -4.44
N TYR A 237 -7.70 -16.80 -5.00
CA TYR A 237 -7.92 -15.60 -4.20
C TYR A 237 -9.28 -15.64 -3.50
N GLY A 238 -10.35 -16.04 -4.20
CA GLY A 238 -11.66 -16.28 -3.60
C GLY A 238 -11.62 -17.27 -2.44
N GLY A 239 -10.93 -18.40 -2.62
CA GLY A 239 -10.76 -19.39 -1.56
C GLY A 239 -10.05 -18.82 -0.31
N PHE A 240 -9.01 -18.00 -0.50
CA PHE A 240 -8.35 -17.30 0.61
C PHE A 240 -9.31 -16.35 1.35
N LEU A 241 -10.11 -15.57 0.60
CA LEU A 241 -11.09 -14.64 1.19
C LEU A 241 -12.16 -15.39 1.99
N ASP A 242 -12.60 -16.55 1.52
CA ASP A 242 -13.65 -17.35 2.18
C ASP A 242 -13.16 -18.03 3.46
N THR A 243 -11.87 -18.40 3.53
CA THR A 243 -11.37 -19.34 4.55
C THR A 243 -10.31 -18.79 5.49
N CYS A 244 -9.58 -17.75 5.08
CA CYS A 244 -8.39 -17.28 5.81
C CYS A 244 -8.47 -15.82 6.24
N PHE A 245 -9.30 -15.00 5.59
CA PHE A 245 -9.33 -13.56 5.85
C PHE A 245 -10.64 -13.10 6.49
N ASP A 246 -10.73 -13.25 7.81
CA ASP A 246 -11.89 -12.86 8.60
C ASP A 246 -11.55 -11.70 9.56
N ILE A 247 -11.63 -10.48 9.02
CA ILE A 247 -11.42 -9.24 9.76
C ILE A 247 -12.77 -8.61 10.13
N PRO A 248 -12.96 -8.11 11.36
CA PRO A 248 -14.25 -7.57 11.81
C PRO A 248 -14.57 -6.20 11.18
N GLY A 249 -14.90 -6.17 9.90
CA GLY A 249 -15.24 -4.94 9.19
C GLY A 249 -15.46 -5.16 7.69
N PRO A 250 -15.90 -4.12 6.97
CA PRO A 250 -16.19 -4.24 5.55
C PRO A 250 -14.90 -4.35 4.72
N VAL A 251 -14.74 -5.49 4.03
CA VAL A 251 -13.62 -5.78 3.12
C VAL A 251 -13.98 -5.33 1.71
N ARG A 252 -13.05 -4.67 1.03
CA ARG A 252 -13.15 -4.29 -0.38
C ARG A 252 -11.96 -4.81 -1.14
N LEU A 253 -12.24 -5.37 -2.32
CA LEU A 253 -11.20 -5.80 -3.23
C LEU A 253 -10.89 -4.69 -4.22
N LEU A 254 -9.62 -4.28 -4.30
CA LEU A 254 -9.12 -3.33 -5.27
C LEU A 254 -8.71 -4.07 -6.54
N SER A 255 -9.00 -3.47 -7.70
CA SER A 255 -8.50 -3.96 -8.98
C SER A 255 -6.97 -4.00 -9.02
N VAL A 256 -6.39 -4.90 -9.81
CA VAL A 256 -5.00 -4.72 -10.28
C VAL A 256 -4.91 -3.44 -11.11
N LEU A 257 -3.74 -2.83 -11.19
CA LEU A 257 -3.54 -1.58 -11.92
C LEU A 257 -3.34 -1.86 -13.41
N PRO A 258 -3.48 -0.87 -14.30
CA PRO A 258 -2.99 -1.02 -15.66
C PRO A 258 -1.46 -1.18 -15.66
N PRO A 259 -0.90 -1.95 -16.61
CA PRO A 259 0.54 -2.20 -16.67
C PRO A 259 1.31 -0.89 -16.94
N ALA A 260 2.43 -0.71 -16.25
CA ALA A 260 3.28 0.49 -16.38
C ALA A 260 4.42 0.31 -17.42
N LEU A 261 4.88 -0.92 -17.60
CA LEU A 261 5.98 -1.22 -18.52
C LEU A 261 5.56 -0.95 -19.97
N SER A 262 6.25 -0.05 -20.66
CA SER A 262 5.98 0.25 -22.07
C SER A 262 6.55 -0.82 -22.99
N ASP A 263 6.12 -0.87 -24.25
CA ASP A 263 6.63 -1.86 -25.21
C ASP A 263 8.13 -1.68 -25.50
N ALA A 264 8.60 -0.44 -25.50
CA ALA A 264 10.01 -0.12 -25.70
C ALA A 264 10.90 -0.51 -24.51
N ALA A 265 10.34 -0.51 -23.30
CA ALA A 265 11.07 -0.69 -22.05
C ALA A 265 10.78 -2.01 -21.34
N TRP A 266 9.89 -2.86 -21.88
CA TRP A 266 9.40 -4.05 -21.20
C TRP A 266 10.55 -4.96 -20.74
N ALA A 267 11.45 -5.36 -21.64
CA ALA A 267 12.45 -6.36 -21.30
C ALA A 267 13.47 -5.83 -20.28
N GLU A 268 13.92 -4.59 -20.44
CA GLU A 268 14.84 -3.92 -19.51
C GLU A 268 14.18 -3.71 -18.14
N GLY A 269 12.98 -3.12 -18.13
CA GLY A 269 12.26 -2.86 -16.89
C GLY A 269 11.80 -4.12 -16.17
N TYR A 270 11.50 -5.19 -16.91
CA TYR A 270 11.20 -6.50 -16.33
C TYR A 270 12.45 -7.11 -15.68
N VAL A 271 13.63 -7.01 -16.30
CA VAL A 271 14.89 -7.49 -15.69
C VAL A 271 15.25 -6.67 -14.44
N ASP A 272 15.12 -5.35 -14.52
CA ASP A 272 15.41 -4.40 -13.43
C ASP A 272 14.44 -4.51 -12.24
N SER A 273 13.29 -5.17 -12.42
CA SER A 273 12.33 -5.45 -11.34
C SER A 273 12.83 -6.45 -10.26
N HIS A 274 14.15 -6.67 -10.19
CA HIS A 274 14.86 -7.54 -9.25
C HIS A 274 14.59 -9.04 -9.46
N VAL A 275 14.47 -9.46 -10.73
CA VAL A 275 14.39 -10.87 -11.14
C VAL A 275 15.61 -11.69 -10.66
N GLU A 276 16.75 -11.03 -10.42
CA GLU A 276 17.97 -11.67 -9.89
C GLU A 276 17.85 -12.20 -8.45
N VAL A 277 16.83 -11.80 -7.68
CA VAL A 277 16.75 -12.14 -6.24
C VAL A 277 15.71 -13.22 -5.91
N VAL A 278 14.75 -13.51 -6.80
CA VAL A 278 13.59 -14.36 -6.43
C VAL A 278 13.55 -15.70 -7.14
N GLU A 279 13.95 -15.82 -8.41
CA GLU A 279 13.91 -17.08 -9.14
C GLU A 279 15.33 -17.44 -9.61
N GLU A 280 16.07 -18.13 -8.73
CA GLU A 280 17.42 -18.64 -8.97
C GLU A 280 17.47 -19.42 -10.31
N GLY A 281 17.89 -18.77 -11.40
CA GLY A 281 18.24 -19.46 -12.64
C GLY A 281 17.78 -18.87 -13.98
N PHE A 282 17.02 -17.77 -14.00
CA PHE A 282 16.61 -17.15 -15.28
C PHE A 282 17.46 -15.93 -15.63
N GLY A 283 18.30 -16.06 -16.66
CA GLY A 283 19.11 -14.93 -17.16
C GLY A 283 18.28 -13.91 -17.97
N PRO A 284 18.76 -12.66 -18.13
CA PRO A 284 18.10 -11.61 -18.91
C PRO A 284 17.69 -12.02 -20.33
N GLU A 285 18.47 -12.90 -20.97
CA GLU A 285 18.19 -13.43 -22.31
C GLU A 285 16.89 -14.25 -22.37
N ALA A 286 16.54 -14.95 -21.29
CA ALA A 286 15.31 -15.71 -21.23
C ALA A 286 14.08 -14.78 -21.26
N VAL A 287 14.17 -13.60 -20.61
CA VAL A 287 13.11 -12.58 -20.65
C VAL A 287 13.04 -11.93 -22.04
N ARG A 288 14.19 -11.55 -22.62
CA ARG A 288 14.27 -10.91 -23.95
C ARG A 288 13.76 -11.79 -25.09
N SER A 289 13.85 -13.10 -24.94
CA SER A 289 13.39 -14.07 -25.96
C SER A 289 11.90 -14.37 -25.92
N LEU A 290 11.15 -13.86 -24.92
CA LEU A 290 9.72 -14.08 -24.84
C LEU A 290 8.96 -13.22 -25.87
N GLN A 291 7.97 -13.83 -26.52
CA GLN A 291 6.90 -13.07 -27.13
C GLN A 291 5.99 -12.53 -26.01
N ILE A 292 5.82 -11.22 -25.99
CA ILE A 292 5.03 -10.50 -25.01
C ILE A 292 3.95 -9.70 -25.75
N PRO A 293 2.69 -9.71 -25.29
CA PRO A 293 1.66 -8.87 -25.87
C PRO A 293 2.03 -7.38 -25.77
N SER A 294 1.56 -6.60 -26.75
CA SER A 294 1.71 -5.13 -26.73
C SER A 294 1.13 -4.52 -25.47
N TRP A 295 1.48 -3.27 -25.19
CA TRP A 295 1.05 -2.58 -23.98
C TRP A 295 -0.47 -2.44 -23.91
N ALA A 296 -1.11 -2.18 -25.06
CA ALA A 296 -2.56 -2.12 -25.17
C ALA A 296 -3.19 -3.51 -24.92
N GLU A 297 -2.59 -4.59 -25.45
CA GLU A 297 -3.08 -5.95 -25.21
C GLU A 297 -2.92 -6.35 -23.74
N ARG A 298 -1.77 -6.08 -23.11
CA ARG A 298 -1.57 -6.30 -21.66
C ARG A 298 -2.57 -5.49 -20.84
N THR A 299 -2.86 -4.25 -21.22
CA THR A 299 -3.89 -3.44 -20.57
C THR A 299 -5.27 -4.09 -20.68
N ALA A 300 -5.64 -4.61 -21.85
CA ALA A 300 -6.90 -5.33 -22.03
C ALA A 300 -6.96 -6.63 -21.20
N LEU A 301 -5.83 -7.34 -21.05
CA LEU A 301 -5.73 -8.53 -20.19
C LEU A 301 -5.93 -8.17 -18.71
N HIS A 302 -5.36 -7.07 -18.23
CA HIS A 302 -5.58 -6.58 -16.86
C HIS A 302 -7.04 -6.21 -16.61
N VAL A 303 -7.68 -5.53 -17.57
CA VAL A 303 -9.11 -5.21 -17.52
C VAL A 303 -9.94 -6.50 -17.44
N ALA A 304 -9.65 -7.50 -18.27
CA ALA A 304 -10.35 -8.78 -18.24
C ALA A 304 -10.13 -9.56 -16.93
N PHE A 305 -8.94 -9.50 -16.34
CA PHE A 305 -8.68 -10.08 -15.02
C PHE A 305 -9.49 -9.37 -13.93
N ASN A 306 -9.54 -8.04 -13.98
CA ASN A 306 -10.35 -7.24 -13.06
C ASN A 306 -11.85 -7.53 -13.17
N ASP A 307 -12.36 -7.81 -14.37
CA ASP A 307 -13.77 -8.22 -14.55
C ASP A 307 -14.07 -9.56 -13.86
N ARG A 308 -13.09 -10.48 -13.83
CA ARG A 308 -13.21 -11.72 -13.04
C ARG A 308 -13.22 -11.45 -11.55
N LEU A 309 -12.36 -10.55 -11.06
CA LEU A 309 -12.35 -10.14 -9.65
C LEU A 309 -13.65 -9.42 -9.25
N ALA A 310 -14.22 -8.62 -10.15
CA ALA A 310 -15.51 -7.96 -9.95
C ALA A 310 -16.65 -8.99 -9.85
N ALA A 311 -16.69 -9.98 -10.75
CA ALA A 311 -17.64 -11.09 -10.69
C ALA A 311 -17.49 -11.90 -9.39
N LEU A 312 -16.25 -12.24 -9.02
CA LEU A 312 -15.93 -12.92 -7.76
C LEU A 312 -16.48 -12.18 -6.53
N CYS A 313 -16.35 -10.84 -6.53
CA CYS A 313 -16.89 -9.99 -5.47
C CYS A 313 -18.41 -9.95 -5.48
N ALA A 314 -19.04 -9.85 -6.65
CA ALA A 314 -20.50 -9.86 -6.79
C ALA A 314 -21.10 -11.15 -6.21
N ASP A 315 -20.51 -12.30 -6.54
CA ASP A 315 -20.92 -13.61 -6.04
C ASP A 315 -20.81 -13.72 -4.51
N ARG A 316 -19.84 -13.01 -3.92
CA ARG A 316 -19.58 -12.98 -2.46
C ARG A 316 -20.23 -11.81 -1.74
N GLN A 317 -21.03 -11.01 -2.44
CA GLN A 317 -21.61 -9.76 -1.90
C GLN A 317 -20.54 -8.80 -1.31
N MET A 318 -19.34 -8.84 -1.88
CA MET A 318 -18.22 -7.95 -1.54
C MET A 318 -18.20 -6.74 -2.47
N THR A 319 -17.57 -5.66 -2.01
CA THR A 319 -17.36 -4.48 -2.86
C THR A 319 -16.06 -4.61 -3.65
N PHE A 320 -16.16 -4.53 -4.98
CA PHE A 320 -15.03 -4.34 -5.87
C PHE A 320 -14.81 -2.83 -6.16
N VAL A 321 -13.56 -2.39 -6.18
CA VAL A 321 -13.19 -1.00 -6.49
C VAL A 321 -12.27 -0.99 -7.71
N ASP A 322 -12.79 -0.48 -8.82
CA ASP A 322 -12.09 -0.43 -10.10
C ASP A 322 -11.17 0.79 -10.21
N LEU A 323 -9.95 0.65 -9.69
CA LEU A 323 -8.88 1.63 -9.83
C LEU A 323 -8.33 1.64 -11.26
N CYS A 324 -8.35 0.48 -11.93
CA CYS A 324 -7.76 0.29 -13.25
C CYS A 324 -8.41 1.19 -14.30
N ARG A 325 -9.73 1.05 -14.46
CA ARG A 325 -10.50 1.87 -15.40
C ARG A 325 -10.47 3.34 -15.02
N CYS A 326 -10.39 3.66 -13.73
CA CYS A 326 -10.23 5.04 -13.26
C CYS A 326 -8.89 5.66 -13.73
N LEU A 327 -7.80 4.91 -13.69
CA LEU A 327 -6.47 5.38 -14.12
C LEU A 327 -6.32 5.44 -15.65
N LEU A 328 -6.96 4.50 -16.36
CA LEU A 328 -7.01 4.48 -17.82
C LEU A 328 -7.83 5.65 -18.38
N ALA A 329 -8.89 6.07 -17.67
CA ALA A 329 -9.78 7.15 -18.11
C ALA A 329 -10.28 6.96 -19.56
N GLY A 330 -10.61 5.71 -19.92
CA GLY A 330 -11.09 5.33 -21.26
C GLY A 330 -10.00 5.14 -22.33
N ARG A 331 -8.72 5.28 -21.99
CA ARG A 331 -7.61 5.07 -22.92
C ARG A 331 -7.19 3.59 -22.99
N PRO A 332 -6.59 3.16 -24.11
CA PRO A 332 -6.10 1.78 -24.26
C PRO A 332 -4.83 1.48 -23.44
N VAL A 333 -4.13 2.51 -22.97
CA VAL A 333 -2.94 2.44 -22.12
C VAL A 333 -2.96 3.61 -21.13
N VAL A 334 -2.11 3.56 -20.09
CA VAL A 334 -1.99 4.68 -19.15
C VAL A 334 -1.45 5.94 -19.82
N ASP A 335 -1.87 7.07 -19.27
CA ASP A 335 -1.34 8.38 -19.63
C ASP A 335 0.12 8.52 -19.18
N GLU A 336 0.97 9.15 -20.00
CA GLU A 336 2.41 9.30 -19.74
C GLU A 336 2.72 9.99 -18.40
N ALA A 337 1.83 10.84 -17.89
CA ALA A 337 2.00 11.46 -16.58
C ALA A 337 1.99 10.43 -15.43
N LEU A 338 1.49 9.22 -15.65
CA LEU A 338 1.53 8.11 -14.70
C LEU A 338 2.80 7.27 -14.77
N ILE A 339 3.70 7.52 -15.72
CA ILE A 339 4.98 6.80 -15.88
C ILE A 339 6.17 7.74 -16.08
N THR A 340 5.99 9.05 -15.89
CA THR A 340 6.99 10.07 -16.25
C THR A 340 8.34 9.85 -15.58
N LEU A 341 8.35 9.44 -14.30
CA LEU A 341 9.59 9.24 -13.56
C LEU A 341 10.45 8.10 -14.09
N SER A 342 9.82 7.01 -14.56
CA SER A 342 10.53 5.82 -15.04
C SER A 342 10.65 5.76 -16.56
N GLY A 343 9.81 6.51 -17.28
CA GLY A 343 9.65 6.37 -18.73
C GLY A 343 9.07 5.01 -19.14
N GLY A 344 8.33 4.34 -18.24
CA GLY A 344 7.80 3.00 -18.47
C GLY A 344 8.83 1.88 -18.32
N ARG A 345 9.97 2.14 -17.66
CA ARG A 345 10.96 1.12 -17.24
C ARG A 345 10.70 0.54 -15.85
N ASP A 346 9.77 1.12 -15.10
CA ASP A 346 9.32 0.59 -13.81
C ASP A 346 7.97 -0.08 -14.00
N HIS A 347 7.76 -1.21 -13.33
CA HIS A 347 6.47 -1.92 -13.30
C HIS A 347 5.44 -1.22 -12.42
N HIS A 348 5.87 -0.28 -11.58
CA HIS A 348 4.99 0.62 -10.85
C HIS A 348 4.63 1.85 -11.68
N LEU A 349 3.39 2.29 -11.54
CA LEU A 349 3.01 3.65 -11.89
C LEU A 349 3.66 4.64 -10.91
N ASP A 350 3.87 5.87 -11.36
CA ASP A 350 4.23 6.99 -10.48
C ASP A 350 3.18 7.13 -9.39
N ILE A 351 3.60 6.82 -8.15
CA ILE A 351 2.76 6.81 -6.97
C ILE A 351 2.10 8.16 -6.74
N ALA A 352 2.83 9.27 -6.89
CA ALA A 352 2.31 10.60 -6.60
C ALA A 352 1.23 10.98 -7.63
N ALA A 353 1.50 10.75 -8.91
CA ALA A 353 0.55 11.01 -9.99
C ALA A 353 -0.70 10.12 -9.87
N ALA A 354 -0.54 8.83 -9.58
CA ALA A 354 -1.64 7.89 -9.39
C ALA A 354 -2.49 8.25 -8.16
N GLN A 355 -1.87 8.56 -7.03
CA GLN A 355 -2.55 9.01 -5.82
C GLN A 355 -3.38 10.27 -6.05
N ALA A 356 -2.87 11.22 -6.83
CA ALA A 356 -3.60 12.44 -7.17
C ALA A 356 -4.92 12.13 -7.91
N ARG A 357 -4.91 11.15 -8.82
CA ARG A 357 -6.10 10.72 -9.59
C ARG A 357 -7.05 9.86 -8.76
N LEU A 358 -6.54 8.99 -7.89
CA LEU A 358 -7.34 8.04 -7.12
C LEU A 358 -7.89 8.56 -5.79
N ARG A 359 -7.38 9.69 -5.28
CA ARG A 359 -7.73 10.24 -3.96
C ARG A 359 -9.22 10.24 -3.68
N SER A 360 -10.02 10.84 -4.55
CA SER A 360 -11.46 10.95 -4.35
C SER A 360 -12.17 9.60 -4.33
N LEU A 361 -11.68 8.63 -5.13
CA LEU A 361 -12.25 7.29 -5.19
C LEU A 361 -11.94 6.50 -3.92
N VAL A 362 -10.69 6.51 -3.47
CA VAL A 362 -10.27 5.83 -2.22
C VAL A 362 -10.97 6.45 -1.01
N GLU A 363 -10.98 7.79 -0.91
CA GLU A 363 -11.65 8.49 0.19
C GLU A 363 -13.14 8.16 0.27
N ARG A 364 -13.83 8.11 -0.87
CA ARG A 364 -15.24 7.73 -0.94
C ARG A 364 -15.44 6.31 -0.45
N ASN A 365 -14.69 5.35 -0.98
CA ASN A 365 -14.83 3.94 -0.63
C ASN A 365 -14.57 3.68 0.86
N VAL A 366 -13.55 4.30 1.45
CA VAL A 366 -13.28 4.19 2.89
C VAL A 366 -14.42 4.80 3.72
N ARG A 367 -14.96 5.95 3.31
CA ARG A 367 -16.08 6.58 4.03
C ARG A 367 -17.37 5.77 3.94
N ASP A 368 -17.66 5.20 2.77
CA ASP A 368 -18.84 4.35 2.59
C ASP A 368 -18.70 3.05 3.39
N ALA A 369 -17.48 2.53 3.53
CA ALA A 369 -17.17 1.43 4.44
C ALA A 369 -17.57 1.74 5.89
N TYR A 370 -17.14 2.91 6.37
CA TYR A 370 -17.48 3.36 7.72
C TYR A 370 -18.98 3.60 7.94
N ARG A 371 -19.74 3.89 6.88
CA ARG A 371 -21.21 4.03 6.95
C ARG A 371 -21.90 2.68 7.01
N ALA A 372 -21.43 1.70 6.23
CA ALA A 372 -21.99 0.35 6.19
C ALA A 372 -21.67 -0.50 7.44
N GLY A 373 -20.60 -0.16 8.16
CA GLY A 373 -20.20 -0.86 9.40
C GLY A 373 -20.83 -0.33 10.69
N LYS A 374 -21.71 0.68 10.61
CA LYS A 374 -22.55 1.15 11.71
C LYS A 374 -23.92 0.50 11.61
#